data_AF-A0A2P4SS01-F1
#
_entry.id   AF-A0A2P4SS01-F1
#
_cell.length_a   1.000
_cell.length_b   1.000
_cell.length_c   1.000
_cell.angle_alpha   90.00
_cell.angle_beta   90.00
_cell.angle_gamma   90.00
#
_symmetry.space_group_name_H-M   'P 1'
#
loop_
_entity.id
_entity.type
_entity.pdbx_description
1 polymer ?
#
loop_
_entity_poly.entity_id
_entity_poly.type
_entity_poly.pdbx_seq_one_letter_code
_entity_poly.pdbx_strand_id
1 'polypeptide(L)'
;MAAESELSRVVAEWRLRDVRDVWVSTVWDLDFTETEPLDPRIEEEITEDGLGAFSSLYQALTPFATGDDKSRGTFVEMTNFEPVEREFEFSATMSITHAKYIPELAYHGLWLLCSPLHGTENEILRCVFQRILSVILMVPGGTGSRHAVLAITSAVISARNQAVKFISSVVEELKEVAFPVLRILLQHICTKVPDKADYRTYAAQALVNLLNKLPCMEYADFIAWLYKYSLHTKISYRVFALDVALALLDVPERNLESSILLDHQKFLKHKFLVQVMVFGRCSDRAPVVRSKALSSFAHCLEMKAAATLDSIQDLLQSKYYQ
;
A
#
# COMPACT_ATOMS: atom_id res chain seq x y z
N MET A 1 29.59 15.59 4.63
CA MET A 1 30.15 16.14 5.89
C MET A 1 29.61 17.54 6.23
N ALA A 2 29.86 18.61 5.47
CA ALA A 2 29.37 19.96 5.84
C ALA A 2 27.83 20.13 5.73
N ALA A 3 27.21 19.61 4.66
CA ALA A 3 25.75 19.69 4.48
C ALA A 3 24.96 18.85 5.51
N GLU A 4 25.53 17.71 5.91
CA GLU A 4 24.94 16.74 6.85
C GLU A 4 25.02 17.22 8.31
N SER A 5 26.11 17.93 8.64
CA SER A 5 26.31 18.62 9.92
C SER A 5 25.37 19.81 10.11
N GLU A 6 25.09 20.57 9.05
CA GLU A 6 24.17 21.72 9.11
C GLU A 6 22.71 21.24 9.24
N LEU A 7 22.34 20.16 8.54
CA LEU A 7 21.04 19.52 8.65
C LEU A 7 20.79 18.98 10.07
N SER A 8 21.79 18.33 10.67
CA SER A 8 21.69 17.79 12.04
C SER A 8 21.58 18.88 13.11
N ARG A 9 22.20 20.05 12.90
CA ARG A 9 22.12 21.21 13.81
C ARG A 9 20.73 21.84 13.79
N VAL A 10 20.14 21.97 12.60
CA VAL A 10 18.81 22.57 12.42
C VAL A 10 17.70 21.67 13.00
N VAL A 11 17.81 20.35 12.85
CA VAL A 11 16.85 19.37 13.41
C VAL A 11 16.81 19.38 14.96
N ALA A 12 17.94 19.67 15.63
CA ALA A 12 18.01 19.67 17.09
C ALA A 12 17.30 20.88 17.76
N GLU A 13 17.06 21.96 17.03
CA GLU A 13 16.41 23.18 17.54
C GLU A 13 14.87 23.06 17.61
N TRP A 14 14.29 21.99 17.08
CA TRP A 14 12.85 21.89 16.76
C TRP A 14 11.95 21.31 17.87
N ARG A 15 12.47 20.93 19.04
CA ARG A 15 11.68 20.47 20.21
C ARG A 15 10.52 19.51 19.91
N LEU A 16 10.67 18.61 18.93
CA LEU A 16 9.69 17.57 18.54
C LEU A 16 9.27 16.62 19.69
N ARG A 17 9.89 16.71 20.87
CA ARG A 17 9.56 15.93 22.07
C ARG A 17 8.22 16.30 22.72
N ASP A 18 7.53 17.33 22.24
CA ASP A 18 6.33 17.90 22.89
C ASP A 18 4.99 17.49 22.23
N VAL A 19 4.99 16.63 21.19
CA VAL A 19 3.76 16.09 20.57
C VAL A 19 3.15 15.04 21.51
N ARG A 20 1.89 15.22 21.92
CA ARG A 20 1.26 14.40 22.98
C ARG A 20 0.65 13.09 22.46
N ASP A 21 1.13 11.99 23.00
CA ASP A 21 0.73 10.59 22.75
C ASP A 21 -0.79 10.30 22.70
N VAL A 22 -1.62 11.08 23.41
CA VAL A 22 -3.06 10.82 23.61
C VAL A 22 -3.91 11.17 22.36
N TRP A 23 -3.44 12.08 21.51
CA TRP A 23 -4.19 12.47 20.31
C TRP A 23 -4.12 11.39 19.23
N VAL A 24 -2.97 10.73 19.11
CA VAL A 24 -2.65 9.72 18.08
C VAL A 24 -3.37 8.39 18.34
N SER A 25 -3.58 8.02 19.61
CA SER A 25 -4.26 6.76 19.97
C SER A 25 -5.77 6.78 19.75
N THR A 26 -6.40 7.96 19.80
CA THR A 26 -7.86 8.07 19.93
C THR A 26 -8.57 8.29 18.58
N VAL A 27 -7.85 8.79 17.57
CA VAL A 27 -8.37 9.08 16.23
C VAL A 27 -8.34 7.83 15.31
N TRP A 28 -7.53 6.83 15.68
CA TRP A 28 -7.17 5.70 14.80
C TRP A 28 -8.22 4.58 14.71
N ASP A 29 -9.01 4.37 15.77
CA ASP A 29 -10.05 3.33 15.76
C ASP A 29 -11.32 3.73 15.00
N LEU A 30 -11.45 5.01 14.59
CA LEU A 30 -12.71 5.53 14.06
C LEU A 30 -12.67 6.11 12.64
N ASP A 31 -11.64 6.78 12.14
CA ASP A 31 -11.77 7.38 10.80
C ASP A 31 -10.46 7.58 10.02
N PHE A 32 -10.25 6.70 9.03
CA PHE A 32 -9.51 7.02 7.80
C PHE A 32 -10.47 7.79 6.86
N THR A 33 -10.93 8.98 7.28
CA THR A 33 -11.76 9.85 6.44
C THR A 33 -11.40 11.34 6.62
N GLU A 34 -11.46 12.03 5.49
CA GLU A 34 -11.49 13.49 5.29
C GLU A 34 -10.14 14.23 5.21
N THR A 35 -9.70 14.49 3.97
CA THR A 35 -8.73 15.54 3.66
C THR A 35 -9.40 16.59 2.78
N GLU A 36 -9.37 17.86 3.19
CA GLU A 36 -9.88 18.98 2.40
C GLU A 36 -9.15 19.12 1.05
N PRO A 37 -9.84 19.47 -0.05
CA PRO A 37 -9.23 19.70 -1.36
C PRO A 37 -8.37 20.98 -1.39
N LEU A 38 -7.42 21.03 -2.33
CA LEU A 38 -6.52 22.18 -2.54
C LEU A 38 -7.24 23.42 -3.09
N ASP A 39 -6.64 24.58 -2.85
CA ASP A 39 -7.15 25.87 -3.33
C ASP A 39 -6.94 25.97 -4.86
N PRO A 40 -7.99 26.17 -5.66
CA PRO A 40 -7.91 26.20 -7.13
C PRO A 40 -6.90 27.21 -7.70
N ARG A 41 -6.57 28.27 -6.95
CA ARG A 41 -5.58 29.27 -7.38
C ARG A 41 -4.14 28.75 -7.33
N ILE A 42 -3.86 27.86 -6.38
CA ILE A 42 -2.53 27.23 -6.23
C ILE A 42 -2.33 26.17 -7.32
N GLU A 43 -3.41 25.49 -7.71
CA GLU A 43 -3.42 24.54 -8.83
C GLU A 43 -3.10 25.24 -10.18
N GLU A 44 -3.64 26.44 -10.40
CA GLU A 44 -3.43 27.26 -11.61
C GLU A 44 -2.00 27.85 -11.69
N GLU A 45 -1.42 28.30 -10.57
CA GLU A 45 -0.03 28.81 -10.51
C GLU A 45 1.03 27.72 -10.77
N ILE A 46 0.78 26.48 -10.34
CA ILE A 46 1.68 25.34 -10.59
C ILE A 46 1.69 24.96 -12.08
N THR A 47 0.59 25.18 -12.80
CA THR A 47 0.49 24.88 -14.24
C THR A 47 1.22 25.88 -15.16
N GLU A 48 1.52 27.11 -14.70
CA GLU A 48 2.08 28.15 -15.57
C GLU A 48 3.62 28.30 -15.54
N ASP A 49 4.33 28.08 -14.41
CA ASP A 49 5.78 28.36 -14.31
C ASP A 49 6.58 27.33 -13.47
N GLY A 50 6.57 26.06 -13.90
CA GLY A 50 7.00 24.90 -13.11
C GLY A 50 8.40 24.93 -12.46
N LEU A 51 9.40 25.66 -12.98
CA LEU A 51 10.75 25.69 -12.39
C LEU A 51 10.91 26.80 -11.32
N GLY A 52 10.31 27.97 -11.57
CA GLY A 52 10.20 29.06 -10.60
C GLY A 52 9.24 28.70 -9.46
N ALA A 53 8.14 28.01 -9.79
CA ALA A 53 7.19 27.45 -8.85
C ALA A 53 7.85 26.37 -7.97
N PHE A 54 8.69 25.47 -8.49
CA PHE A 54 9.36 24.46 -7.68
C PHE A 54 10.44 25.03 -6.74
N SER A 55 11.23 26.01 -7.20
CA SER A 55 12.22 26.70 -6.33
C SER A 55 11.54 27.54 -5.25
N SER A 56 10.43 28.19 -5.60
CA SER A 56 9.59 28.92 -4.65
C SER A 56 8.83 27.97 -3.74
N LEU A 57 8.43 26.78 -4.20
CA LEU A 57 7.78 25.73 -3.41
C LEU A 57 8.77 25.13 -2.41
N TYR A 58 10.00 24.83 -2.81
CA TYR A 58 11.05 24.38 -1.89
C TYR A 58 11.39 25.44 -0.82
N GLN A 59 11.51 26.72 -1.22
CA GLN A 59 11.69 27.84 -0.28
C GLN A 59 10.44 28.10 0.58
N ALA A 60 9.24 27.85 0.05
CA ALA A 60 7.96 28.00 0.75
C ALA A 60 7.62 26.78 1.60
N LEU A 61 8.23 25.61 1.37
CA LEU A 61 8.14 24.40 2.20
C LEU A 61 9.13 24.40 3.36
N THR A 62 10.11 25.31 3.32
CA THR A 62 11.07 25.56 4.41
C THR A 62 10.37 25.92 5.74
N PRO A 63 9.24 26.66 5.75
CA PRO A 63 8.36 26.87 6.91
C PRO A 63 7.26 25.80 7.12
N PHE A 64 7.07 24.81 6.22
CA PHE A 64 6.02 23.77 6.38
C PHE A 64 6.56 22.42 6.88
N ALA A 65 7.88 22.32 7.07
CA ALA A 65 8.45 21.33 7.99
C ALA A 65 7.96 21.56 9.44
N THR A 66 7.40 22.74 9.72
CA THR A 66 6.53 23.02 10.87
C THR A 66 5.05 22.93 10.47
N GLY A 67 4.55 21.70 10.31
CA GLY A 67 3.16 21.31 10.62
C GLY A 67 1.98 21.95 9.86
N ASP A 68 1.81 21.66 8.57
CA ASP A 68 0.47 21.80 7.94
C ASP A 68 0.14 20.65 6.97
N ASP A 69 -1.09 20.11 7.04
CA ASP A 69 -1.55 18.93 6.29
C ASP A 69 -1.80 19.23 4.80
N LYS A 70 -1.89 20.51 4.44
CA LYS A 70 -2.16 21.00 3.08
C LYS A 70 -1.00 20.72 2.12
N SER A 71 0.25 20.95 2.56
CA SER A 71 1.46 20.75 1.74
C SER A 71 1.70 19.28 1.37
N ARG A 72 1.30 18.35 2.25
CA ARG A 72 1.41 16.89 2.02
C ARG A 72 0.43 16.42 0.95
N GLY A 73 -0.76 17.03 0.88
CA GLY A 73 -1.73 16.79 -0.19
C GLY A 73 -1.18 17.20 -1.56
N THR A 74 -0.53 18.36 -1.63
CA THR A 74 0.03 18.92 -2.87
C THR A 74 1.04 17.98 -3.51
N PHE A 75 1.96 17.40 -2.74
CA PHE A 75 2.93 16.45 -3.31
C PHE A 75 2.26 15.23 -3.94
N VAL A 76 1.24 14.66 -3.29
CA VAL A 76 0.55 13.49 -3.82
C VAL A 76 -0.25 13.84 -5.08
N GLU A 77 -0.86 15.01 -5.13
CA GLU A 77 -1.51 15.49 -6.36
C GLU A 77 -0.49 15.68 -7.49
N MET A 78 0.68 16.26 -7.19
CA MET A 78 1.77 16.44 -8.14
C MET A 78 2.37 15.11 -8.66
N THR A 79 2.25 14.00 -7.93
CA THR A 79 2.65 12.67 -8.45
C THR A 79 1.83 12.22 -9.67
N ASN A 80 0.67 12.85 -9.92
CA ASN A 80 -0.23 12.54 -11.03
C ASN A 80 -0.28 13.65 -12.10
N PHE A 81 0.60 14.66 -12.00
CA PHE A 81 0.51 15.88 -12.82
C PHE A 81 0.69 15.64 -14.33
N GLU A 82 1.58 14.73 -14.71
CA GLU A 82 1.82 14.37 -16.11
C GLU A 82 1.98 12.86 -16.27
N PRO A 83 1.57 12.29 -17.43
CA PRO A 83 1.75 10.88 -17.70
C PRO A 83 3.24 10.57 -17.86
N VAL A 84 3.77 9.74 -16.96
CA VAL A 84 5.16 9.31 -17.00
C VAL A 84 5.24 7.94 -17.67
N GLU A 85 5.96 7.86 -18.79
CA GLU A 85 6.17 6.60 -19.52
C GLU A 85 7.34 5.76 -18.96
N ARG A 86 8.27 6.41 -18.25
CA ARG A 86 9.46 5.77 -17.67
C ARG A 86 9.25 5.46 -16.19
N GLU A 87 9.74 4.29 -15.74
CA GLU A 87 9.81 4.01 -14.31
C GLU A 87 10.88 4.85 -13.59
N PHE A 88 10.50 5.38 -12.43
CA PHE A 88 11.43 6.10 -11.55
C PHE A 88 12.30 5.14 -10.75
N GLU A 89 13.52 5.59 -10.42
CA GLU A 89 14.40 4.93 -9.45
C GLU A 89 14.41 5.77 -8.17
N PHE A 90 13.90 5.21 -7.08
CA PHE A 90 13.89 5.88 -5.78
C PHE A 90 15.11 5.43 -4.97
N SER A 91 16.02 6.36 -4.66
CA SER A 91 17.19 6.09 -3.82
C SER A 91 17.61 7.32 -3.02
N ALA A 92 18.32 7.09 -1.91
CA ALA A 92 18.89 8.17 -1.10
C ALA A 92 19.91 9.05 -1.86
N THR A 93 20.47 8.55 -2.97
CA THR A 93 21.45 9.25 -3.81
C THR A 93 20.83 9.96 -5.01
N MET A 94 19.50 9.99 -5.11
CA MET A 94 18.80 10.56 -6.25
C MET A 94 19.10 12.06 -6.39
N SER A 95 19.67 12.45 -7.54
CA SER A 95 20.14 13.80 -7.79
C SER A 95 19.01 14.65 -8.40
N ILE A 96 18.51 15.62 -7.62
CA ILE A 96 17.45 16.56 -8.02
C ILE A 96 17.77 17.27 -9.34
N THR A 97 19.06 17.49 -9.65
CA THR A 97 19.51 18.19 -10.86
C THR A 97 19.30 17.38 -12.15
N HIS A 98 18.94 16.10 -12.05
CA HIS A 98 18.74 15.20 -13.19
C HIS A 98 17.28 14.77 -13.38
N ALA A 99 16.37 15.20 -12.49
CA ALA A 99 14.96 14.87 -12.60
C ALA A 99 14.34 15.52 -13.86
N LYS A 100 13.57 14.73 -14.61
CA LYS A 100 12.98 15.16 -15.88
C LYS A 100 11.48 15.45 -15.80
N TYR A 101 10.82 14.99 -14.74
CA TYR A 101 9.37 15.02 -14.60
C TYR A 101 8.95 15.58 -13.24
N ILE A 102 7.81 16.26 -13.19
CA ILE A 102 7.23 16.80 -11.94
C ILE A 102 6.87 15.68 -10.95
N PRO A 103 6.26 14.56 -11.37
CA PRO A 103 6.04 13.41 -10.49
C PRO A 103 7.32 12.86 -9.86
N GLU A 104 8.45 12.88 -10.59
CA GLU A 104 9.75 12.42 -10.09
C GLU A 104 10.23 13.28 -8.92
N LEU A 105 10.12 14.60 -9.06
CA LEU A 105 10.43 15.57 -8.01
C LEU A 105 9.47 15.46 -6.83
N ALA A 106 8.19 15.23 -7.09
CA ALA A 106 7.19 15.07 -6.04
C ALA A 106 7.46 13.82 -5.19
N TYR A 107 7.76 12.69 -5.82
CA TYR A 107 8.17 11.49 -5.10
C TYR A 107 9.50 11.68 -4.35
N HIS A 108 10.44 12.47 -4.90
CA HIS A 108 11.65 12.81 -4.16
C HIS A 108 11.36 13.63 -2.89
N GLY A 109 10.45 14.61 -2.97
CA GLY A 109 9.98 15.35 -1.80
C GLY A 109 9.34 14.43 -0.75
N LEU A 110 8.46 13.52 -1.18
CA LEU A 110 7.86 12.51 -0.30
C LEU A 110 8.90 11.56 0.31
N TRP A 111 9.93 11.18 -0.46
CA TRP A 111 11.04 10.36 0.02
C TRP A 111 11.81 11.06 1.15
N LEU A 112 12.15 12.33 0.94
CA LEU A 112 12.84 13.13 1.95
C LEU A 112 12.02 13.23 3.23
N LEU A 113 10.71 13.45 3.14
CA LEU A 113 9.81 13.46 4.30
C LEU A 113 9.82 12.13 5.08
N CYS A 114 9.96 11.00 4.38
CA CYS A 114 10.06 9.68 5.01
C CYS A 114 11.45 9.40 5.63
N SER A 115 12.46 10.25 5.40
CA SER A 115 13.81 10.04 5.89
C SER A 115 13.92 10.14 7.42
N PRO A 116 14.78 9.34 8.08
CA PRO A 116 15.02 9.42 9.53
C PRO A 116 15.48 10.80 10.03
N LEU A 117 15.91 11.67 9.10
CA LEU A 117 16.28 13.07 9.37
C LEU A 117 15.14 13.89 10.00
N HIS A 118 13.88 13.50 9.78
CA HIS A 118 12.71 14.19 10.33
C HIS A 118 12.23 13.61 11.68
N GLY A 119 12.98 12.69 12.28
CA GLY A 119 12.66 12.07 13.57
C GLY A 119 12.08 10.66 13.42
N THR A 120 12.03 9.95 14.54
CA THR A 120 11.64 8.54 14.66
C THR A 120 10.13 8.31 14.62
N GLU A 121 9.34 9.31 14.24
CA GLU A 121 7.89 9.26 14.34
C GLU A 121 7.30 8.61 13.09
N ASN A 122 6.77 7.41 13.29
CA ASN A 122 5.93 6.66 12.35
C ASN A 122 4.79 7.50 11.73
N GLU A 123 4.50 8.69 12.26
CA GLU A 123 3.43 9.59 11.85
C GLU A 123 3.59 10.11 10.42
N ILE A 124 4.78 10.59 10.04
CA ILE A 124 5.00 11.11 8.68
C ILE A 124 4.85 10.00 7.66
N LEU A 125 5.44 8.83 7.95
CA LEU A 125 5.33 7.65 7.10
C LEU A 125 3.87 7.21 6.92
N ARG A 126 3.07 7.25 8.01
CA ARG A 126 1.63 6.97 7.97
C ARG A 126 0.88 7.97 7.09
N CYS A 127 1.14 9.26 7.23
CA CYS A 127 0.49 10.30 6.42
C CYS A 127 0.79 10.13 4.92
N VAL A 128 2.05 9.85 4.58
CA VAL A 128 2.45 9.60 3.19
C VAL A 128 1.75 8.36 2.64
N PHE A 129 1.74 7.25 3.38
CA PHE A 129 1.09 6.00 2.94
C PHE A 129 -0.42 6.18 2.79
N GLN A 130 -1.06 6.93 3.70
CA GLN A 130 -2.47 7.29 3.62
C GLN A 130 -2.79 8.06 2.35
N ARG A 131 -1.99 9.07 2.01
CA ARG A 131 -2.23 9.87 0.79
C ARG A 131 -1.99 9.03 -0.46
N ILE A 132 -0.98 8.17 -0.47
CA ILE A 132 -0.67 7.29 -1.60
C ILE A 132 -1.74 6.19 -1.80
N LEU A 133 -2.48 5.81 -0.77
CA LEU A 133 -3.56 4.82 -0.86
C LEU A 133 -4.58 5.17 -1.96
N SER A 134 -4.96 6.45 -2.13
CA SER A 134 -5.92 6.85 -3.15
C SER A 134 -5.39 6.59 -4.56
N VAL A 135 -4.10 6.85 -4.79
CA VAL A 135 -3.40 6.57 -6.05
C VAL A 135 -3.35 5.05 -6.31
N ILE A 136 -3.02 4.25 -5.29
CA ILE A 136 -3.00 2.78 -5.38
C ILE A 136 -4.39 2.22 -5.74
N LEU A 137 -5.45 2.80 -5.15
CA LEU A 137 -6.83 2.37 -5.38
C LEU A 137 -7.48 3.00 -6.61
N MET A 138 -6.77 3.89 -7.31
CA MET A 138 -7.25 4.62 -8.49
C MET A 138 -8.56 5.36 -8.19
N VAL A 139 -8.60 6.05 -7.05
CA VAL A 139 -9.72 6.90 -6.62
C VAL A 139 -9.26 8.35 -6.54
N PRO A 140 -10.15 9.33 -6.78
CA PRO A 140 -9.80 10.75 -6.66
C PRO A 140 -9.25 11.09 -5.26
N GLY A 141 -8.25 11.97 -5.20
CA GLY A 141 -7.85 12.62 -3.95
C GLY A 141 -8.87 13.69 -3.57
N GLY A 142 -9.35 13.71 -2.32
CA GLY A 142 -10.31 14.70 -1.82
C GLY A 142 -11.72 14.15 -1.52
N THR A 143 -12.51 14.93 -0.79
CA THR A 143 -13.81 14.60 -0.15
C THR A 143 -15.00 14.37 -1.10
N GLY A 144 -14.77 14.05 -2.37
CA GLY A 144 -15.80 13.86 -3.38
C GLY A 144 -16.19 12.40 -3.62
N SER A 145 -17.31 11.96 -3.03
CA SER A 145 -18.00 10.66 -3.24
C SER A 145 -17.20 9.41 -2.87
N ARG A 146 -17.65 8.71 -1.81
CA ARG A 146 -17.14 7.40 -1.34
C ARG A 146 -17.12 6.27 -2.40
N HIS A 147 -17.58 6.54 -3.62
CA HIS A 147 -17.74 5.53 -4.69
C HIS A 147 -17.22 6.01 -6.06
N ALA A 148 -16.63 7.20 -6.16
CA ALA A 148 -16.03 7.65 -7.41
C ALA A 148 -14.70 6.93 -7.65
N VAL A 149 -14.52 6.42 -8.86
CA VAL A 149 -13.29 5.77 -9.31
C VAL A 149 -12.75 6.51 -10.53
N LEU A 150 -11.43 6.60 -10.65
CA LEU A 150 -10.78 7.15 -11.83
C LEU A 150 -10.88 6.16 -12.99
N ALA A 151 -11.12 6.66 -14.20
CA ALA A 151 -11.12 5.80 -15.38
C ALA A 151 -9.77 5.07 -15.52
N ILE A 152 -9.83 3.77 -15.84
CA ILE A 152 -8.64 2.93 -16.04
C ILE A 152 -7.98 3.33 -17.36
N THR A 153 -7.07 4.30 -17.28
CA THR A 153 -6.26 4.81 -18.38
C THR A 153 -4.79 4.41 -18.18
N SER A 154 -3.98 4.48 -19.23
CA SER A 154 -2.54 4.21 -19.12
C SER A 154 -1.85 5.12 -18.10
N ALA A 155 -2.25 6.40 -18.03
CA ALA A 155 -1.73 7.36 -17.06
C ALA A 155 -2.03 6.96 -15.61
N VAL A 156 -3.29 6.59 -15.31
CA VAL A 156 -3.71 6.15 -13.97
C VAL A 156 -3.01 4.85 -13.56
N ILE A 157 -2.86 3.90 -14.49
CA ILE A 157 -2.11 2.66 -14.23
C ILE A 157 -0.63 2.97 -13.96
N SER A 158 -0.01 3.85 -14.75
CA SER A 158 1.39 4.25 -14.56
C SER A 158 1.60 4.89 -13.19
N ALA A 159 0.78 5.88 -12.82
CA ALA A 159 0.85 6.55 -11.54
C ALA A 159 0.70 5.57 -10.35
N ARG A 160 -0.28 4.66 -10.44
CA ARG A 160 -0.45 3.56 -9.47
C ARG A 160 0.80 2.67 -9.37
N ASN A 161 1.42 2.32 -10.49
CA ASN A 161 2.64 1.51 -10.49
C ASN A 161 3.82 2.26 -9.85
N GLN A 162 3.98 3.57 -10.13
CA GLN A 162 5.00 4.39 -9.46
C GLN A 162 4.75 4.48 -7.95
N ALA A 163 3.49 4.65 -7.53
CA ALA A 163 3.12 4.68 -6.12
C ALA A 163 3.50 3.37 -5.39
N VAL A 164 3.18 2.21 -5.99
CA VAL A 164 3.56 0.90 -5.43
C VAL A 164 5.09 0.74 -5.36
N LYS A 165 5.81 1.21 -6.40
CA LYS A 165 7.28 1.18 -6.43
C LYS A 165 7.90 2.09 -5.37
N PHE A 166 7.37 3.30 -5.20
CA PHE A 166 7.80 4.25 -4.18
C PHE A 166 7.65 3.66 -2.77
N ILE A 167 6.48 3.15 -2.42
CA ILE A 167 6.24 2.52 -1.12
C ILE A 167 7.19 1.33 -0.91
N SER A 168 7.42 0.53 -1.96
CA SER A 168 8.35 -0.59 -1.90
C SER A 168 9.77 -0.14 -1.53
N SER A 169 10.27 0.91 -2.20
CA SER A 169 11.59 1.47 -1.92
C SER A 169 11.68 2.05 -0.51
N VAL A 170 10.63 2.73 -0.03
CA VAL A 170 10.61 3.29 1.34
C VAL A 170 10.67 2.17 2.38
N VAL A 171 9.94 1.08 2.16
CA VAL A 171 9.94 -0.08 3.07
C VAL A 171 11.28 -0.82 3.04
N GLU A 172 11.92 -0.93 1.88
CA GLU A 172 13.26 -1.55 1.76
C GLU A 172 14.34 -0.76 2.50
N GLU A 173 14.25 0.58 2.48
CA GLU A 173 15.17 1.47 3.18
C GLU A 173 14.93 1.46 4.70
N LEU A 174 13.67 1.66 5.13
CA LEU A 174 13.32 1.87 6.54
C LEU A 174 13.04 0.58 7.32
N LYS A 175 12.78 -0.54 6.63
CA LYS A 175 12.60 -1.89 7.18
C LYS A 175 11.65 -1.94 8.38
N GLU A 176 12.16 -2.33 9.56
CA GLU A 176 11.41 -2.53 10.80
C GLU A 176 10.55 -1.31 11.20
N VAL A 177 11.02 -0.10 10.88
CA VAL A 177 10.26 1.13 11.14
C VAL A 177 9.02 1.19 10.23
N ALA A 178 9.14 0.74 8.99
CA ALA A 178 8.07 0.80 8.00
C ALA A 178 7.10 -0.39 8.04
N PHE A 179 7.50 -1.56 8.55
CA PHE A 179 6.66 -2.76 8.52
C PHE A 179 5.29 -2.60 9.20
N PRO A 180 5.17 -1.97 10.40
CA PRO A 180 3.86 -1.74 11.02
C PRO A 180 2.97 -0.81 10.19
N VAL A 181 3.57 0.22 9.57
CA VAL A 181 2.84 1.19 8.72
C VAL A 181 2.42 0.56 7.40
N LEU A 182 3.27 -0.29 6.81
CA LEU A 182 2.93 -1.07 5.63
C LEU A 182 1.78 -2.04 5.92
N ARG A 183 1.80 -2.75 7.05
CA ARG A 183 0.69 -3.63 7.48
C ARG A 183 -0.65 -2.89 7.49
N ILE A 184 -0.66 -1.69 8.06
CA ILE A 184 -1.84 -0.81 8.07
C ILE A 184 -2.31 -0.48 6.65
N LEU A 185 -1.39 -0.06 5.78
CA LEU A 185 -1.73 0.27 4.38
C LEU A 185 -2.37 -0.93 3.67
N LEU A 186 -1.82 -2.13 3.83
CA LEU A 186 -2.37 -3.36 3.25
C LEU A 186 -3.81 -3.65 3.73
N GLN A 187 -4.09 -3.41 5.02
CA GLN A 187 -5.45 -3.55 5.58
C GLN A 187 -6.41 -2.51 5.00
N HIS A 188 -5.93 -1.28 4.76
CA HIS A 188 -6.74 -0.25 4.10
C HIS A 188 -6.99 -0.53 2.62
N ILE A 189 -6.02 -1.09 1.89
CA ILE A 189 -6.26 -1.58 0.53
C ILE A 189 -7.42 -2.58 0.55
N CYS A 190 -7.42 -3.56 1.47
CA CYS A 190 -8.53 -4.50 1.62
C CYS A 190 -9.87 -3.83 1.89
N THR A 191 -9.93 -2.91 2.85
CA THR A 191 -11.20 -2.38 3.35
C THR A 191 -11.78 -1.23 2.53
N LYS A 192 -10.96 -0.56 1.71
CA LYS A 192 -11.31 0.62 0.91
C LYS A 192 -11.33 0.35 -0.60
N VAL A 193 -10.96 -0.85 -1.06
CA VAL A 193 -11.01 -1.21 -2.48
C VAL A 193 -12.39 -0.97 -3.09
N PRO A 194 -12.48 -0.35 -4.28
CA PRO A 194 -13.75 -0.21 -4.98
C PRO A 194 -14.38 -1.56 -5.32
N ASP A 195 -15.70 -1.67 -5.18
CA ASP A 195 -16.42 -2.92 -5.48
C ASP A 195 -16.70 -3.08 -7.00
N LYS A 196 -15.62 -3.13 -7.77
CA LYS A 196 -15.62 -3.32 -9.24
C LYS A 196 -14.50 -4.28 -9.61
N ALA A 197 -14.79 -5.25 -10.47
CA ALA A 197 -13.87 -6.37 -10.76
C ALA A 197 -12.48 -5.92 -11.20
N ASP A 198 -12.38 -5.02 -12.18
CA ASP A 198 -11.10 -4.55 -12.70
C ASP A 198 -10.26 -3.84 -11.63
N TYR A 199 -10.90 -3.00 -10.80
CA TYR A 199 -10.24 -2.29 -9.70
C TYR A 199 -9.77 -3.25 -8.60
N ARG A 200 -10.56 -4.30 -8.31
CA ARG A 200 -10.15 -5.36 -7.37
C ARG A 200 -8.92 -6.11 -7.88
N THR A 201 -8.82 -6.39 -9.18
CA THR A 201 -7.61 -7.00 -9.76
C THR A 201 -6.38 -6.14 -9.53
N TYR A 202 -6.44 -4.84 -9.85
CA TYR A 202 -5.33 -3.92 -9.59
C TYR A 202 -5.01 -3.77 -8.10
N ALA A 203 -6.01 -3.69 -7.21
CA ALA A 203 -5.78 -3.60 -5.78
C ALA A 203 -5.12 -4.86 -5.21
N ALA A 204 -5.56 -6.05 -5.63
CA ALA A 204 -4.97 -7.32 -5.23
C ALA A 204 -3.49 -7.41 -5.67
N GLN A 205 -3.18 -7.01 -6.90
CA GLN A 205 -1.80 -6.95 -7.39
C GLN A 205 -0.93 -5.99 -6.55
N ALA A 206 -1.45 -4.81 -6.17
CA ALA A 206 -0.70 -3.85 -5.35
C ALA A 206 -0.43 -4.43 -3.96
N LEU A 207 -1.47 -4.99 -3.35
CA LEU A 207 -1.40 -5.62 -2.04
C LEU A 207 -0.36 -6.73 -2.02
N VAL A 208 -0.37 -7.64 -3.00
CA VAL A 208 0.59 -8.75 -3.07
C VAL A 208 2.03 -8.25 -3.28
N ASN A 209 2.24 -7.27 -4.16
CA ASN A 209 3.56 -6.67 -4.39
C ASN A 209 4.13 -6.05 -3.11
N LEU A 210 3.30 -5.31 -2.37
CA LEU A 210 3.68 -4.64 -1.13
C LEU A 210 3.85 -5.62 0.04
N LEU A 211 2.96 -6.60 0.18
CA LEU A 211 3.08 -7.69 1.14
C LEU A 211 4.35 -8.52 0.92
N ASN A 212 4.87 -8.55 -0.32
CA ASN A 212 6.17 -9.13 -0.63
C ASN A 212 7.40 -8.43 -0.04
N LYS A 213 7.21 -7.23 0.53
CA LYS A 213 8.27 -6.49 1.23
C LYS A 213 8.33 -6.79 2.73
N LEU A 214 7.32 -7.46 3.29
CA LEU A 214 7.32 -7.86 4.69
C LEU A 214 8.16 -9.13 4.92
N PRO A 215 8.84 -9.27 6.08
CA PRO A 215 9.49 -10.52 6.46
C PRO A 215 8.47 -11.65 6.67
N CYS A 216 8.95 -12.89 6.80
CA CYS A 216 8.09 -14.07 6.90
C CYS A 216 7.09 -14.02 8.06
N MET A 217 7.48 -13.45 9.21
CA MET A 217 6.61 -13.39 10.39
C MET A 217 5.45 -12.41 10.17
N GLU A 218 5.73 -11.19 9.76
CA GLU A 218 4.75 -10.13 9.50
C GLU A 218 3.84 -10.50 8.32
N TYR A 219 4.40 -11.18 7.31
CA TYR A 219 3.63 -11.78 6.23
C TYR A 219 2.65 -12.83 6.76
N ALA A 220 3.11 -13.80 7.56
CA ALA A 220 2.24 -14.83 8.14
C ALA A 220 1.12 -14.21 9.00
N ASP A 221 1.46 -13.20 9.80
CA ASP A 221 0.50 -12.45 10.60
C ASP A 221 -0.53 -11.71 9.75
N PHE A 222 -0.12 -11.22 8.57
CA PHE A 222 -1.04 -10.59 7.64
C PHE A 222 -1.95 -11.61 6.97
N ILE A 223 -1.44 -12.78 6.56
CA ILE A 223 -2.28 -13.87 6.02
C ILE A 223 -3.27 -14.38 7.06
N ALA A 224 -2.86 -14.50 8.33
CA ALA A 224 -3.75 -14.83 9.44
C ALA A 224 -4.89 -13.80 9.62
N TRP A 225 -4.56 -12.50 9.48
CA TRP A 225 -5.55 -11.43 9.48
C TRP A 225 -6.46 -11.48 8.23
N LEU A 226 -5.89 -11.73 7.05
CA LEU A 226 -6.62 -11.85 5.79
C LEU A 226 -7.61 -13.03 5.83
N TYR A 227 -7.24 -14.13 6.49
CA TYR A 227 -8.15 -15.23 6.75
C TYR A 227 -9.35 -14.76 7.59
N LYS A 228 -9.14 -14.03 8.70
CA LYS A 228 -10.25 -13.46 9.49
C LYS A 228 -11.11 -12.51 8.66
N TYR A 229 -10.49 -11.69 7.81
CA TYR A 229 -11.17 -10.80 6.86
C TYR A 229 -12.02 -11.58 5.85
N SER A 230 -11.57 -12.74 5.37
CA SER A 230 -12.33 -13.62 4.47
C SER A 230 -13.60 -14.23 5.09
N LEU A 231 -13.72 -14.16 6.42
CA LEU A 231 -14.87 -14.62 7.19
C LEU A 231 -15.82 -13.48 7.59
N HIS A 232 -15.52 -12.26 7.18
CA HIS A 232 -16.28 -11.07 7.56
C HIS A 232 -17.73 -11.10 7.03
N THR A 233 -18.65 -10.43 7.72
CA THR A 233 -20.08 -10.38 7.35
C THR A 233 -20.34 -9.70 6.01
N LYS A 234 -19.52 -8.71 5.64
CA LYS A 234 -19.60 -8.00 4.35
C LYS A 234 -19.24 -8.91 3.17
N ILE A 235 -20.13 -8.98 2.18
CA ILE A 235 -19.94 -9.78 0.96
C ILE A 235 -18.71 -9.32 0.16
N SER A 236 -18.56 -8.01 -0.06
CA SER A 236 -17.44 -7.44 -0.82
C SER A 236 -16.08 -7.80 -0.23
N TYR A 237 -15.97 -7.91 1.09
CA TYR A 237 -14.72 -8.28 1.75
C TYR A 237 -14.33 -9.71 1.43
N ARG A 238 -15.31 -10.62 1.49
CA ARG A 238 -15.10 -12.04 1.19
C ARG A 238 -14.78 -12.28 -0.28
N VAL A 239 -15.38 -11.50 -1.19
CA VAL A 239 -15.03 -11.52 -2.62
C VAL A 239 -13.59 -11.05 -2.82
N PHE A 240 -13.21 -9.90 -2.25
CA PHE A 240 -11.85 -9.37 -2.39
C PHE A 240 -10.79 -10.29 -1.77
N ALA A 241 -11.10 -10.97 -0.66
CA ALA A 241 -10.20 -11.96 -0.08
C ALA A 241 -9.87 -13.11 -1.05
N LEU A 242 -10.82 -13.50 -1.91
CA LEU A 242 -10.59 -14.49 -2.98
C LEU A 242 -9.70 -13.91 -4.09
N ASP A 243 -9.92 -12.65 -4.48
CA ASP A 243 -9.07 -11.95 -5.46
C ASP A 243 -7.61 -11.89 -4.97
N VAL A 244 -7.39 -11.56 -3.69
CA VAL A 244 -6.06 -11.55 -3.07
C VAL A 244 -5.48 -12.97 -2.95
N ALA A 245 -6.27 -13.96 -2.52
CA ALA A 245 -5.79 -15.33 -2.38
C ALA A 245 -5.31 -15.91 -3.72
N LEU A 246 -6.00 -15.62 -4.83
CA LEU A 246 -5.55 -16.01 -6.17
C LEU A 246 -4.25 -15.32 -6.58
N ALA A 247 -4.16 -13.99 -6.40
CA ALA A 247 -2.95 -13.25 -6.73
C ALA A 247 -1.72 -13.71 -5.93
N LEU A 248 -1.92 -14.23 -4.70
CA LEU A 248 -0.85 -14.81 -3.89
C LEU A 248 -0.34 -16.16 -4.42
N LEU A 249 -1.10 -16.88 -5.25
CA LEU A 249 -0.66 -18.14 -5.84
C LEU A 249 0.37 -17.93 -6.97
N ASP A 250 0.40 -16.73 -7.57
CA ASP A 250 1.40 -16.34 -8.57
C ASP A 250 2.78 -16.02 -7.94
N VAL A 251 2.85 -15.93 -6.61
CA VAL A 251 4.07 -15.63 -5.86
C VAL A 251 4.61 -16.91 -5.22
N PRO A 252 5.95 -17.14 -5.22
CA PRO A 252 6.53 -18.33 -4.59
C PRO A 252 6.18 -18.44 -3.10
N GLU A 253 6.01 -19.68 -2.64
CA GLU A 253 5.86 -19.97 -1.22
C GLU A 253 7.08 -19.49 -0.41
N ARG A 254 6.83 -19.20 0.87
CA ARG A 254 7.89 -18.83 1.81
C ARG A 254 8.24 -19.99 2.72
N ASN A 255 9.48 -20.00 3.20
CA ASN A 255 9.98 -20.95 4.17
C ASN A 255 10.54 -20.18 5.37
N LEU A 256 10.31 -20.71 6.57
CA LEU A 256 10.93 -20.22 7.80
C LEU A 256 11.95 -21.27 8.24
N GLU A 257 13.21 -20.87 8.39
CA GLU A 257 14.31 -21.79 8.76
C GLU A 257 14.30 -22.18 10.25
N SER A 258 13.49 -21.52 11.08
CA SER A 258 13.42 -21.78 12.52
C SER A 258 12.25 -22.67 12.93
N SER A 259 12.55 -23.68 13.75
CA SER A 259 11.63 -24.69 14.31
C SER A 259 10.62 -24.16 15.36
N ILE A 260 10.46 -22.84 15.48
CA ILE A 260 9.96 -22.20 16.71
C ILE A 260 8.46 -21.84 16.66
N LEU A 261 7.81 -21.74 15.49
CA LEU A 261 6.38 -21.39 15.41
C LEU A 261 5.61 -22.20 14.35
N LEU A 262 5.26 -23.44 14.71
CA LEU A 262 4.48 -24.38 13.87
C LEU A 262 3.16 -23.75 13.36
N ASP A 263 2.54 -22.88 14.17
CA ASP A 263 1.24 -22.27 13.85
C ASP A 263 1.29 -21.23 12.73
N HIS A 264 2.43 -20.57 12.52
CA HIS A 264 2.58 -19.53 11.48
C HIS A 264 3.01 -20.13 10.14
N GLN A 265 3.68 -21.29 10.16
CA GLN A 265 4.20 -21.94 8.96
C GLN A 265 3.11 -22.26 7.94
N LYS A 266 1.90 -22.63 8.39
CA LYS A 266 0.76 -22.92 7.50
C LYS A 266 0.37 -21.70 6.64
N PHE A 267 0.52 -20.49 7.18
CA PHE A 267 0.16 -19.25 6.47
C PHE A 267 1.18 -18.87 5.38
N LEU A 268 2.34 -19.54 5.33
CA LEU A 268 3.35 -19.35 4.29
C LEU A 268 3.15 -20.24 3.07
N LYS A 269 2.14 -21.12 3.11
CA LYS A 269 1.93 -22.19 2.13
C LYS A 269 0.70 -21.96 1.26
N HIS A 270 0.83 -22.24 -0.03
CA HIS A 270 -0.27 -22.22 -1.00
C HIS A 270 -1.38 -23.20 -0.59
N LYS A 271 -1.02 -24.31 0.08
CA LYS A 271 -1.99 -25.25 0.67
C LYS A 271 -3.06 -24.55 1.52
N PHE A 272 -2.65 -23.61 2.37
CA PHE A 272 -3.60 -22.86 3.20
C PHE A 272 -4.51 -21.96 2.35
N LEU A 273 -3.95 -21.24 1.38
CA LEU A 273 -4.72 -20.37 0.48
C LEU A 273 -5.78 -21.18 -0.30
N VAL A 274 -5.38 -22.29 -0.91
CA VAL A 274 -6.27 -23.11 -1.74
C VAL A 274 -7.31 -23.84 -0.88
N GLN A 275 -6.89 -24.59 0.13
CA GLN A 275 -7.80 -25.46 0.89
C GLN A 275 -8.68 -24.68 1.87
N VAL A 276 -8.13 -23.66 2.55
CA VAL A 276 -8.84 -22.95 3.62
C VAL A 276 -9.52 -21.70 3.08
N MET A 277 -8.80 -20.85 2.34
CA MET A 277 -9.36 -19.56 1.91
C MET A 277 -10.23 -19.68 0.65
N VAL A 278 -9.80 -20.43 -0.37
CA VAL A 278 -10.57 -20.57 -1.62
C VAL A 278 -11.66 -21.63 -1.47
N PHE A 279 -11.27 -22.89 -1.25
CA PHE A 279 -12.23 -24.00 -1.15
C PHE A 279 -13.22 -23.84 0.02
N GLY A 280 -12.74 -23.31 1.16
CA GLY A 280 -13.58 -23.01 2.32
C GLY A 280 -14.68 -21.96 2.07
N ARG A 281 -14.65 -21.23 0.94
CA ARG A 281 -15.70 -20.29 0.51
C ARG A 281 -16.62 -20.84 -0.58
N CYS A 282 -16.38 -22.05 -1.11
CA CYS A 282 -17.30 -22.70 -2.06
C CYS A 282 -18.69 -23.00 -1.45
N SER A 283 -18.76 -23.08 -0.11
CA SER A 283 -20.01 -23.26 0.66
C SER A 283 -20.49 -21.98 1.36
N ASP A 284 -20.07 -20.80 0.88
CA ASP A 284 -20.47 -19.52 1.46
C ASP A 284 -22.01 -19.28 1.40
N ARG A 285 -22.55 -18.54 2.37
CA ARG A 285 -23.98 -18.17 2.39
C ARG A 285 -24.38 -17.30 1.19
N ALA A 286 -23.50 -16.41 0.73
CA ALA A 286 -23.76 -15.51 -0.38
C ALA A 286 -23.50 -16.21 -1.74
N PRO A 287 -24.47 -16.27 -2.66
CA PRO A 287 -24.29 -16.90 -3.97
C PRO A 287 -23.11 -16.33 -4.77
N VAL A 288 -22.90 -15.01 -4.72
CA VAL A 288 -21.80 -14.33 -5.42
C VAL A 288 -20.43 -14.80 -4.93
N VAL A 289 -20.27 -14.97 -3.61
CA VAL A 289 -19.02 -15.48 -3.02
C VAL A 289 -18.79 -16.93 -3.42
N ARG A 290 -19.83 -17.77 -3.38
CA ARG A 290 -19.73 -19.17 -3.82
C ARG A 290 -19.31 -19.28 -5.29
N SER A 291 -19.97 -18.53 -6.17
CA SER A 291 -19.66 -18.55 -7.60
C SER A 291 -18.21 -18.15 -7.86
N LYS A 292 -17.74 -17.06 -7.22
CA LYS A 292 -16.34 -16.63 -7.30
C LYS A 292 -15.38 -17.66 -6.70
N ALA A 293 -15.69 -18.26 -5.56
CA ALA A 293 -14.84 -19.27 -4.93
C ALA A 293 -14.71 -20.51 -5.81
N LEU A 294 -15.80 -20.98 -6.41
CA LEU A 294 -15.79 -22.10 -7.35
C LEU A 294 -14.99 -21.78 -8.60
N SER A 295 -15.14 -20.59 -9.20
CA SER A 295 -14.33 -20.20 -10.36
C SER A 295 -12.84 -20.07 -10.01
N SER A 296 -12.55 -19.54 -8.81
CA SER A 296 -11.19 -19.42 -8.29
C SER A 296 -10.57 -20.80 -8.04
N PHE A 297 -11.34 -21.74 -7.50
CA PHE A 297 -10.89 -23.11 -7.27
C PHE A 297 -10.66 -23.86 -8.59
N ALA A 298 -11.54 -23.68 -9.58
CA ALA A 298 -11.34 -24.21 -10.93
C ALA A 298 -10.05 -23.67 -11.55
N HIS A 299 -9.79 -22.36 -11.41
CA HIS A 299 -8.55 -21.76 -11.87
C HIS A 299 -7.31 -22.38 -11.17
N CYS A 300 -7.38 -22.61 -9.85
CA CYS A 300 -6.30 -23.29 -9.12
C CYS A 300 -6.02 -24.70 -9.66
N LEU A 301 -7.05 -25.44 -10.09
CA LEU A 301 -6.91 -26.78 -10.68
C LEU A 301 -6.22 -26.75 -12.05
N GLU A 302 -6.41 -25.67 -12.81
CA GLU A 302 -5.80 -25.48 -14.12
C GLU A 302 -4.35 -25.00 -14.03
N MET A 303 -4.02 -24.21 -13.00
CA MET A 303 -2.66 -23.79 -12.70
C MET A 303 -1.84 -24.99 -12.21
N LYS A 304 -1.03 -25.57 -13.11
CA LYS A 304 -0.16 -26.73 -12.88
C LYS A 304 1.03 -26.45 -11.93
N ALA A 305 0.82 -25.77 -10.81
CA ALA A 305 1.83 -25.68 -9.77
C ALA A 305 1.85 -27.00 -8.97
N ALA A 306 3.01 -27.64 -8.84
CA ALA A 306 3.16 -28.92 -8.15
C ALA A 306 2.58 -28.87 -6.71
N ALA A 307 2.82 -27.77 -5.99
CA ALA A 307 2.29 -27.54 -4.64
C ALA A 307 0.75 -27.42 -4.59
N THR A 308 0.13 -26.86 -5.62
CA THR A 308 -1.34 -26.79 -5.75
C THR A 308 -1.91 -28.19 -5.98
N LEU A 309 -1.27 -28.99 -6.84
CA LEU A 309 -1.68 -30.36 -7.14
C LEU A 309 -1.62 -31.28 -5.91
N ASP A 310 -0.54 -31.21 -5.13
CA ASP A 310 -0.36 -31.99 -3.90
C ASP A 310 -1.40 -31.60 -2.84
N SER A 311 -1.66 -30.29 -2.69
CA SER A 311 -2.70 -29.77 -1.81
C SER A 311 -4.10 -30.26 -2.24
N ILE A 312 -4.37 -30.35 -3.54
CA ILE A 312 -5.66 -30.85 -4.04
C ILE A 312 -5.79 -32.36 -3.81
N GLN A 313 -4.74 -33.13 -4.06
CA GLN A 313 -4.73 -34.58 -3.84
C GLN A 313 -5.00 -34.92 -2.38
N ASP A 314 -4.35 -34.24 -1.44
CA ASP A 314 -4.61 -34.39 0.01
C ASP A 314 -6.08 -34.14 0.36
N LEU A 315 -6.69 -33.12 -0.24
CA LEU A 315 -8.09 -32.74 0.05
C LEU A 315 -9.06 -33.81 -0.46
N LEU A 316 -8.81 -34.35 -1.65
CA LEU A 316 -9.60 -35.45 -2.22
C LEU A 316 -9.41 -36.76 -1.43
N GLN A 317 -8.20 -37.05 -0.96
CA GLN A 317 -7.91 -38.26 -0.18
C GLN A 317 -8.44 -38.19 1.26
N SER A 318 -8.50 -37.01 1.88
CA SER A 318 -9.02 -36.84 3.25
C SER A 318 -10.50 -37.24 3.40
N LYS A 319 -11.26 -37.24 2.30
CA LYS A 319 -12.67 -37.68 2.27
C LYS A 319 -12.86 -39.20 2.11
N TYR A 320 -11.81 -39.96 1.80
CA TYR A 320 -11.88 -41.42 1.66
C TYR A 320 -11.50 -42.18 2.94
N TYR A 321 -11.10 -41.48 4.01
CA TYR A 321 -10.72 -42.07 5.31
C TYR A 321 -11.60 -41.60 6.49
N GLN A 322 -12.79 -41.07 6.22
CA GLN A 322 -13.89 -40.94 7.19
C GLN A 322 -15.09 -41.77 6.70
#